data_AF-A0A2P4SM68-F1
#
_entry.id   AF-A0A2P4SM68-F1
#
_cell.length_a   1.000
_cell.length_b   1.000
_cell.length_c   1.000
_cell.angle_alpha   90.00
_cell.angle_beta   90.00
_cell.angle_gamma   90.00
#
_symmetry.space_group_name_H-M   'P 1'
#
loop_
_entity.id
_entity.type
_entity.pdbx_description
1 polymer ?
#
loop_
_entity_poly.entity_id
_entity_poly.type
_entity_poly.pdbx_seq_one_letter_code
_entity_poly.pdbx_strand_id
1 'polypeptide(L)'
;ALQMPEGLLMFACAIADIIERFTDAEAVVMGDVTYGACCVDDYTARALGADFLVHYGHSCLIPIDATRGLKMLYVFVDIKIDTSHFLDTIRFNFAVGSSLALVSTIQFVAAVQAASQELQSQYKVCVPQCKPLSPGEILGCTSPRLARDTDAIV
;
A
#
# COMPACT_ATOMS: atom_id res chain seq x y z
N ALA A 1 -2.64 13.27 -15.33
CA ALA A 1 -2.07 11.93 -15.60
C ALA A 1 -2.47 10.96 -14.48
N LEU A 2 -2.78 9.70 -14.85
CA LEU A 2 -3.15 8.63 -13.93
C LEU A 2 -2.10 7.52 -14.01
N GLN A 3 -1.42 7.26 -12.90
CA GLN A 3 -0.44 6.20 -12.78
C GLN A 3 -0.97 5.11 -11.85
N MET A 4 -1.01 3.88 -12.35
CA MET A 4 -1.59 2.73 -11.65
C MET A 4 -0.67 1.51 -11.78
N PRO A 5 -0.58 0.65 -10.75
CA PRO A 5 0.00 -0.68 -10.91
C PRO A 5 -0.89 -1.55 -11.80
N GLU A 6 -0.31 -2.63 -12.35
CA GLU A 6 -0.96 -3.51 -13.33
C GLU A 6 -2.33 -4.01 -12.86
N GLY A 7 -2.45 -4.40 -11.59
CA GLY A 7 -3.70 -4.90 -11.00
C GLY A 7 -4.83 -3.87 -10.96
N LEU A 8 -4.54 -2.58 -11.15
CA LEU A 8 -5.53 -1.50 -11.15
C LEU A 8 -5.77 -0.89 -12.54
N LEU A 9 -4.95 -1.23 -13.56
CA LEU A 9 -5.12 -0.69 -14.92
C LEU A 9 -6.48 -1.03 -15.54
N MET A 10 -7.11 -2.14 -15.12
CA MET A 10 -8.47 -2.49 -15.54
C MET A 10 -9.53 -1.43 -15.18
N PHE A 11 -9.23 -0.55 -14.21
CA PHE A 11 -10.11 0.55 -13.80
C PHE A 11 -9.72 1.89 -14.45
N ALA A 12 -8.63 1.95 -15.22
CA ALA A 12 -8.06 3.20 -15.70
C ALA A 12 -9.02 4.01 -16.57
N CYS A 13 -9.63 3.40 -17.59
CA CYS A 13 -10.56 4.11 -18.48
C CYS A 13 -11.81 4.59 -17.73
N ALA A 14 -12.37 3.76 -16.85
CA ALA A 14 -13.55 4.15 -16.07
C ALA A 14 -13.25 5.32 -15.13
N ILE A 15 -12.07 5.34 -14.50
CA ILE A 15 -11.63 6.45 -13.66
C ILE A 15 -11.35 7.70 -14.50
N ALA A 16 -10.72 7.56 -15.66
CA ALA A 16 -10.51 8.66 -16.61
C ALA A 16 -11.84 9.30 -17.03
N ASP A 17 -12.81 8.49 -17.46
CA ASP A 17 -14.16 8.96 -17.83
C ASP A 17 -14.85 9.71 -16.69
N ILE A 18 -14.70 9.24 -15.44
CA ILE A 18 -15.25 9.94 -14.26
C ILE A 18 -14.57 11.31 -14.08
N ILE A 19 -13.25 11.36 -14.17
CA ILE A 19 -12.50 12.62 -14.00
C ILE A 19 -12.91 13.63 -15.07
N GLU A 20 -12.91 13.22 -16.35
CA GLU A 20 -13.28 14.10 -17.47
C GLU A 20 -14.77 14.50 -17.44
N ARG A 21 -15.64 13.65 -16.90
CA ARG A 21 -17.08 13.97 -16.78
C ARG A 21 -17.37 14.97 -15.67
N PHE A 22 -16.66 14.89 -14.56
CA PHE A 22 -16.95 15.68 -13.35
C PHE A 22 -15.97 16.84 -13.13
N THR A 23 -15.02 17.04 -14.03
CA THR A 23 -14.06 18.14 -14.02
C THR A 23 -13.82 18.64 -15.45
N ASP A 24 -13.19 19.80 -15.61
CA ASP A 24 -12.75 20.29 -16.94
C ASP A 24 -11.35 19.78 -17.32
N ALA A 25 -10.82 18.75 -16.64
CA ALA A 25 -9.49 18.21 -16.89
C ALA A 25 -9.51 17.10 -17.94
N GLU A 26 -8.45 17.00 -18.75
CA GLU A 26 -8.18 15.87 -19.63
C GLU A 26 -7.38 14.79 -18.86
N ALA A 27 -7.77 13.52 -19.03
CA ALA A 27 -7.15 12.41 -18.33
C ALA A 27 -6.23 11.59 -19.24
N VAL A 28 -4.92 11.62 -18.95
CA VAL A 28 -3.93 10.76 -19.60
C VAL A 28 -3.64 9.55 -18.72
N VAL A 29 -3.88 8.34 -19.22
CA VAL A 29 -3.50 7.08 -18.55
C VAL A 29 -2.03 6.76 -18.87
N MET A 30 -1.21 6.60 -17.84
CA MET A 30 0.19 6.22 -17.97
C MET A 30 0.27 4.73 -18.26
N GLY A 31 0.82 4.36 -19.43
CA GLY A 31 0.92 2.96 -19.87
C GLY A 31 2.15 2.20 -19.37
N ASP A 32 3.12 2.90 -18.76
CA ASP A 32 4.33 2.30 -18.24
C ASP A 32 4.09 1.56 -16.92
N VAL A 33 4.85 0.48 -16.74
CA VAL A 33 4.75 -0.41 -15.59
C VAL A 33 5.09 0.32 -14.30
N THR A 34 4.23 0.20 -13.31
CA THR A 34 4.40 0.87 -12.00
C THR A 34 4.53 -0.16 -10.90
N TYR A 35 5.79 -0.47 -10.53
CA TYR A 35 6.11 -1.47 -9.49
C TYR A 35 5.89 -0.99 -8.05
N GLY A 36 5.77 0.32 -7.82
CA GLY A 36 5.67 0.88 -6.48
C GLY A 36 5.78 2.40 -6.45
N ALA A 37 5.65 2.98 -5.25
CA ALA A 37 5.83 4.41 -5.05
C ALA A 37 7.28 4.89 -5.27
N CYS A 38 8.26 4.00 -5.35
CA CYS A 38 9.63 4.36 -5.76
C CYS A 38 9.74 4.67 -7.26
N CYS A 39 8.70 4.37 -8.05
CA CYS A 39 8.65 4.56 -9.50
C CYS A 39 7.58 5.58 -9.90
N VAL A 40 7.38 6.64 -9.11
CA VAL A 40 6.54 7.77 -9.54
C VAL A 40 7.13 8.34 -10.82
N ASP A 41 6.32 8.41 -11.88
CA ASP A 41 6.78 8.86 -13.21
C ASP A 41 6.42 10.33 -13.47
N ASP A 42 7.02 11.21 -12.65
CA ASP A 42 6.82 12.66 -12.74
C ASP A 42 7.47 13.27 -13.99
N TYR A 43 8.57 12.70 -14.45
CA TYR A 43 9.27 13.16 -15.66
C TYR A 43 8.42 12.95 -16.92
N THR A 44 7.89 11.75 -17.13
CA THR A 44 7.03 11.48 -18.30
C THR A 44 5.71 12.24 -18.20
N ALA A 45 5.10 12.29 -17.01
CA ALA A 45 3.87 13.08 -16.81
C ALA A 45 4.07 14.55 -17.20
N ARG A 46 5.19 15.17 -16.82
CA ARG A 46 5.53 16.54 -17.23
C ARG A 46 5.83 16.66 -18.72
N ALA A 47 6.54 15.68 -19.31
CA ALA A 47 6.83 15.68 -20.73
C ALA A 47 5.56 15.59 -21.59
N LEU A 48 4.53 14.92 -21.08
CA LEU A 48 3.19 14.84 -21.67
C LEU A 48 2.34 16.10 -21.39
N GLY A 49 2.88 17.10 -20.68
CA GLY A 49 2.18 18.35 -20.37
C GLY A 49 1.16 18.24 -19.23
N ALA A 50 1.22 17.19 -18.40
CA ALA A 50 0.31 17.08 -17.27
C ALA A 50 0.63 18.11 -16.17
N ASP A 51 -0.41 18.75 -15.64
CA ASP A 51 -0.29 19.64 -14.48
C ASP A 51 -0.36 18.89 -13.14
N PHE A 52 -0.93 17.68 -13.18
CA PHE A 52 -1.25 16.87 -12.00
C PHE A 52 -1.09 15.38 -12.25
N LEU A 53 -0.50 14.67 -11.29
CA LEU A 53 -0.33 13.22 -11.29
C LEU A 53 -1.10 12.57 -10.14
N VAL A 54 -1.96 11.59 -10.46
CA VAL A 54 -2.61 10.73 -9.46
C VAL A 54 -1.93 9.37 -9.47
N HIS A 55 -1.32 8.99 -8.35
CA HIS A 55 -0.61 7.72 -8.18
C HIS A 55 -1.42 6.78 -7.28
N TYR A 56 -1.83 5.63 -7.80
CA TYR A 56 -2.69 4.68 -7.09
C TYR A 56 -1.92 3.55 -6.41
N GLY A 57 -2.47 3.04 -5.30
CA GLY A 57 -2.17 1.71 -4.77
C GLY A 57 -0.97 1.62 -3.82
N HIS A 58 -0.18 2.68 -3.67
CA HIS A 58 1.06 2.66 -2.88
C HIS A 58 1.11 3.75 -1.82
N SER A 59 1.90 3.51 -0.76
CA SER A 59 2.26 4.50 0.25
C SER A 59 3.01 5.68 -0.34
N CYS A 60 2.83 6.87 0.26
CA CYS A 60 3.53 8.10 -0.11
C CYS A 60 5.03 8.05 0.23
N LEU A 61 5.81 7.21 -0.45
CA LEU A 61 7.23 7.06 -0.18
C LEU A 61 8.04 8.27 -0.69
N ILE A 62 7.64 8.84 -1.82
CA ILE A 62 8.28 10.01 -2.40
C ILE A 62 7.53 11.26 -1.94
N PRO A 63 8.23 12.24 -1.32
CA PRO A 63 7.59 13.49 -0.93
C PRO A 63 6.97 14.22 -2.13
N ILE A 64 5.71 14.64 -1.99
CA ILE A 64 4.97 15.36 -3.04
C ILE A 64 5.63 16.69 -3.45
N ASP A 65 6.47 17.27 -2.59
CA ASP A 65 7.18 18.52 -2.86
C ASP A 65 8.47 18.30 -3.69
N ALA A 66 8.89 17.04 -3.86
CA ALA A 66 10.11 16.70 -4.58
C ALA A 66 9.94 16.62 -6.11
N THR A 67 8.70 16.64 -6.63
CA THR A 67 8.33 16.43 -8.05
C THR A 67 8.46 17.68 -8.93
N ARG A 68 9.30 18.64 -8.51
CA ARG A 68 9.74 19.82 -9.30
C ARG A 68 8.63 20.53 -10.09
N GLY A 69 7.52 20.83 -9.42
CA GLY A 69 6.41 21.61 -9.97
C GLY A 69 5.22 20.82 -10.49
N LEU A 70 5.31 19.47 -10.57
CA LEU A 70 4.16 18.62 -10.84
C LEU A 70 3.42 18.33 -9.52
N LYS A 71 2.15 18.71 -9.42
CA LYS A 71 1.34 18.37 -8.24
C LYS A 71 1.01 16.89 -8.25
N MET A 72 1.05 16.23 -7.10
CA MET A 72 0.80 14.80 -6.98
C MET A 72 -0.21 14.48 -5.88
N LEU A 73 -1.09 13.51 -6.15
CA LEU A 73 -1.97 12.87 -5.17
C LEU A 73 -1.71 11.37 -5.13
N TYR A 74 -1.49 10.85 -3.93
CA TYR A 74 -1.53 9.41 -3.69
C TYR A 74 -2.94 8.98 -3.34
N VAL A 75 -3.43 7.94 -4.02
CA VAL A 75 -4.70 7.28 -3.71
C VAL A 75 -4.38 5.89 -3.16
N PHE A 76 -4.53 5.75 -1.85
CA PHE A 76 -4.37 4.48 -1.16
C PHE A 76 -5.49 3.50 -1.56
N VAL A 77 -5.12 2.23 -1.72
CA VAL A 77 -6.08 1.15 -1.97
C VAL A 77 -6.03 0.19 -0.80
N ASP A 78 -7.17 0.00 -0.15
CA ASP A 78 -7.36 -0.95 0.93
C ASP A 78 -8.10 -2.18 0.39
N ILE A 79 -7.45 -3.34 0.43
CA ILE A 79 -8.00 -4.60 -0.01
C ILE A 79 -8.60 -5.33 1.18
N LYS A 80 -9.88 -5.63 1.08
CA LYS A 80 -10.59 -6.40 2.11
C LYS A 80 -10.25 -7.88 1.99
N ILE A 81 -9.96 -8.49 3.12
CA ILE A 81 -9.83 -9.93 3.31
C ILE A 81 -10.80 -10.40 4.39
N ASP A 82 -11.13 -11.68 4.38
CA ASP A 82 -11.90 -12.29 5.45
C ASP A 82 -11.04 -12.36 6.72
N THR A 83 -11.21 -11.37 7.60
CA THR A 83 -10.48 -11.29 8.87
C THR A 83 -10.79 -12.47 9.79
N SER A 84 -12.02 -12.99 9.77
CA SER A 84 -12.39 -14.15 10.61
C SER A 84 -11.63 -15.39 10.18
N HIS A 85 -11.60 -15.65 8.87
CA HIS A 85 -10.83 -16.78 8.32
C HIS A 85 -9.32 -16.62 8.58
N PHE A 86 -8.79 -15.40 8.49
CA PHE A 86 -7.39 -15.11 8.83
C PHE A 86 -7.08 -15.43 10.30
N LEU A 87 -7.92 -14.96 11.22
CA LEU A 87 -7.76 -15.22 12.67
C LEU A 87 -7.81 -16.72 12.99
N ASP A 88 -8.74 -17.45 12.40
CA ASP A 88 -8.87 -18.90 12.61
C ASP A 88 -7.67 -19.66 12.04
N THR A 89 -7.12 -19.19 10.92
CA THR A 89 -5.88 -19.74 10.35
C THR A 89 -4.69 -19.55 11.30
N ILE A 90 -4.57 -18.40 11.95
CA ILE A 90 -3.52 -18.17 12.97
C ILE A 90 -3.71 -19.12 14.16
N ARG A 91 -4.94 -19.23 14.66
CA ARG A 91 -5.28 -20.12 15.79
C ARG A 91 -5.01 -21.58 15.49
N PHE A 92 -5.23 -21.99 14.25
CA PHE A 92 -4.97 -23.36 13.82
C PHE A 92 -3.46 -23.68 13.72
N ASN A 93 -2.65 -22.73 13.26
CA ASN A 93 -1.23 -22.98 12.97
C ASN A 93 -0.29 -22.68 14.14
N PHE A 94 -0.66 -21.84 15.10
CA PHE A 94 0.22 -21.39 16.17
C PHE A 94 -0.35 -21.66 17.56
N ALA A 95 0.47 -22.24 18.43
CA ALA A 95 0.11 -22.46 19.82
C ALA A 95 -0.12 -21.13 20.56
N VAL A 96 -1.08 -21.12 21.48
CA VAL A 96 -1.34 -19.98 22.37
C VAL A 96 -0.06 -19.60 23.12
N GLY A 97 0.23 -18.30 23.19
CA GLY A 97 1.43 -17.74 23.81
C GLY A 97 2.62 -17.54 22.87
N SER A 98 2.56 -18.03 21.62
CA SER A 98 3.60 -17.81 20.61
C SER A 98 3.82 -16.32 20.34
N SER A 99 5.06 -15.93 20.03
CA SER A 99 5.42 -14.59 19.60
C SER A 99 5.34 -14.45 18.08
N LEU A 100 4.41 -13.62 17.62
CA LEU A 100 4.08 -13.45 16.20
C LEU A 100 4.38 -12.02 15.75
N ALA A 101 5.16 -11.87 14.68
CA ALA A 101 5.33 -10.60 13.99
C ALA A 101 4.36 -10.53 12.81
N LEU A 102 3.38 -9.62 12.86
CA LEU A 102 2.41 -9.44 11.77
C LEU A 102 2.92 -8.36 10.81
N VAL A 103 3.06 -8.71 9.54
CA VAL A 103 3.49 -7.83 8.47
C VAL A 103 2.60 -7.99 7.23
N SER A 104 2.56 -6.97 6.38
CA SER A 104 1.84 -6.99 5.11
C SER A 104 2.36 -5.91 4.17
N THR A 105 1.79 -5.82 2.97
CA THR A 105 1.93 -4.65 2.12
C THR A 105 0.88 -3.60 2.48
N ILE A 106 1.05 -2.35 2.02
CA ILE A 106 0.15 -1.23 2.35
C ILE A 106 -1.33 -1.56 2.14
N GLN A 107 -1.65 -2.37 1.13
CA GLN A 107 -3.04 -2.68 0.78
C GLN A 107 -3.78 -3.50 1.84
N PHE A 108 -3.08 -4.13 2.80
CA PHE A 108 -3.68 -4.96 3.84
C PHE A 108 -3.37 -4.47 5.26
N VAL A 109 -2.75 -3.30 5.42
CA VAL A 109 -2.33 -2.79 6.75
C VAL A 109 -3.54 -2.65 7.68
N ALA A 110 -4.70 -2.22 7.19
CA ALA A 110 -5.91 -2.13 8.01
C ALA A 110 -6.33 -3.48 8.61
N ALA A 111 -6.24 -4.56 7.82
CA ALA A 111 -6.54 -5.91 8.28
C ALA A 111 -5.53 -6.41 9.33
N VAL A 112 -4.24 -6.11 9.13
CA VAL A 112 -3.19 -6.43 10.11
C VAL A 112 -3.42 -5.73 11.44
N GLN A 113 -3.79 -4.45 11.42
CA GLN A 113 -4.09 -3.70 12.65
C GLN A 113 -5.29 -4.28 13.41
N ALA A 114 -6.36 -4.63 12.69
CA ALA A 114 -7.54 -5.26 13.27
C ALA A 114 -7.19 -6.64 13.87
N ALA A 115 -6.48 -7.48 13.12
CA ALA A 115 -6.09 -8.81 13.58
C ALA A 115 -5.13 -8.76 14.78
N SER A 116 -4.23 -7.77 14.82
CA SER A 116 -3.34 -7.57 15.97
C SER A 116 -4.11 -7.37 17.27
N GLN A 117 -5.15 -6.53 17.25
CA GLN A 117 -5.98 -6.25 18.43
C GLN A 117 -6.68 -7.50 18.95
N GLU A 118 -7.22 -8.33 18.06
CA GLU A 118 -7.91 -9.58 18.41
C GLU A 118 -6.96 -10.65 18.95
N LEU A 119 -5.76 -10.76 18.38
CA LEU A 119 -4.78 -11.79 18.73
C LEU A 119 -3.98 -11.48 20.00
N GLN A 120 -3.88 -10.22 20.43
CA GLN A 120 -3.12 -9.80 21.61
C GLN A 120 -3.55 -10.50 22.92
N SER A 121 -4.79 -10.99 23.00
CA SER A 121 -5.29 -11.72 24.18
C SER A 121 -4.68 -13.12 24.35
N GLN A 122 -4.21 -13.74 23.26
CA GLN A 122 -3.75 -15.13 23.22
C GLN A 122 -2.29 -15.26 22.75
N TYR A 123 -1.75 -14.25 22.08
CA TYR A 123 -0.42 -14.28 21.46
C TYR A 123 0.40 -13.07 21.87
N LYS A 124 1.73 -13.20 21.83
CA LYS A 124 2.65 -12.06 21.96
C LYS A 124 2.82 -11.42 20.59
N VAL A 125 1.91 -10.52 20.22
CA VAL A 125 1.88 -9.91 18.89
C VAL A 125 2.77 -8.69 18.80
N CYS A 126 3.61 -8.63 17.77
CA CYS A 126 4.37 -7.45 17.37
C CYS A 126 3.94 -7.01 15.97
N VAL A 127 3.72 -5.71 15.77
CA VAL A 127 3.48 -5.11 14.45
C VAL A 127 4.64 -4.15 14.16
N PRO A 128 5.73 -4.64 13.55
CA PRO A 128 6.97 -3.86 13.42
C PRO A 128 6.84 -2.74 12.41
N GLN A 129 7.68 -1.70 12.52
CA GLN A 129 7.65 -0.55 11.62
C GLN A 129 9.07 -0.15 11.21
N CYS A 130 9.29 0.07 9.91
CA CYS A 130 10.45 0.77 9.38
C CYS A 130 9.99 2.11 8.80
N LYS A 131 10.30 3.22 9.47
CA LYS A 131 9.90 4.55 8.98
C LYS A 131 10.53 4.83 7.59
N PRO A 132 9.80 5.45 6.65
CA PRO A 132 8.51 6.12 6.83
C PRO A 132 7.26 5.24 6.66
N LEU A 133 7.41 3.93 6.48
CA LEU A 133 6.29 3.01 6.24
C LEU A 133 5.34 2.93 7.45
N SER A 134 4.10 2.52 7.19
CA SER A 134 3.09 2.29 8.23
C SER A 134 3.46 1.10 9.12
N PRO A 135 2.98 1.02 10.37
CA PRO A 135 3.19 -0.17 11.19
C PRO A 135 2.62 -1.43 10.52
N GLY A 136 3.45 -2.47 10.43
CA GLY A 136 3.14 -3.72 9.74
C GLY A 136 3.46 -3.69 8.25
N GLU A 137 3.71 -2.53 7.64
CA GLU A 137 4.02 -2.43 6.23
C GLU A 137 5.49 -2.82 5.94
N ILE A 138 5.68 -3.69 4.96
CA ILE A 138 6.97 -4.05 4.39
C ILE A 138 6.99 -3.87 2.87
N LEU A 139 8.18 -3.66 2.32
CA LEU A 139 8.44 -3.59 0.88
C LEU A 139 9.49 -4.62 0.51
N GLY A 140 9.58 -4.98 -0.78
CA GLY A 140 10.65 -5.85 -1.27
C GLY A 140 12.06 -5.30 -1.01
N CYS A 141 12.20 -3.98 -0.90
CA CYS A 141 13.46 -3.30 -0.62
C CYS A 141 13.62 -2.80 0.82
N THR A 142 12.61 -2.95 1.70
CA THR A 142 12.63 -2.40 3.06
C THR A 142 11.87 -3.32 4.01
N SER A 143 12.57 -3.86 4.99
CA SER A 143 12.01 -4.74 6.02
C SER A 143 12.52 -4.38 7.42
N PRO A 144 11.69 -4.59 8.47
CA PRO A 144 12.11 -4.32 9.84
C PRO A 144 13.07 -5.39 10.35
N ARG A 145 13.86 -5.02 11.37
CA ARG A 145 14.58 -6.00 12.19
C ARG A 145 13.65 -6.52 13.26
N LEU A 146 13.54 -7.84 13.37
CA LEU A 146 12.71 -8.50 14.38
C LEU A 146 13.54 -8.88 15.62
N ALA A 147 12.86 -9.05 16.74
CA ALA A 147 13.47 -9.55 17.97
C ALA A 147 13.85 -11.02 17.81
N ARG A 148 14.87 -11.48 18.55
CA ARG A 148 15.37 -12.86 18.44
C ARG A 148 14.39 -13.91 18.95
N ASP A 149 13.42 -13.51 19.76
CA ASP A 149 12.38 -14.33 20.38
C ASP A 149 11.06 -14.32 19.59
N THR A 150 11.07 -13.84 18.34
CA THR A 150 9.92 -13.98 17.43
C THR A 150 9.85 -15.42 16.92
N ASP A 151 8.76 -16.13 17.23
CA ASP A 151 8.55 -17.52 16.83
C ASP A 151 8.14 -17.64 15.35
N ALA A 152 7.36 -16.68 14.83
CA ALA A 152 6.93 -16.66 13.44
C ALA A 152 6.69 -15.26 12.88
N ILE A 153 6.87 -15.14 11.57
CA ILE A 153 6.47 -13.98 10.76
C ILE A 153 5.21 -14.37 10.00
N VAL A 154 4.18 -13.54 10.12
CA VAL A 154 2.86 -13.73 9.50
C VAL A 154 2.60 -12.57 8.55
#